data_AF-A0A453FXZ2-F1
#
_entry.id   AF-A0A453FXZ2-F1
#
_cell.length_a   1.000
_cell.length_b   1.000
_cell.length_c   1.000
_cell.angle_alpha   90.00
_cell.angle_beta   90.00
_cell.angle_gamma   90.00
#
_symmetry.space_group_name_H-M   'P 1'
#
loop_
_entity.id
_entity.type
_entity.pdbx_description
1 polymer ?
#
loop_
_entity_poly.entity_id
_entity_poly.type
_entity_poly.pdbx_seq_one_letter_code
_entity_poly.pdbx_strand_id
1 'polypeptide(L)'
;ILQTFKHKEGVNENAGVESCDQMKTQLSNFLPTSRRIMQFSNGQAPSPGARVVYIDGAFDLFHAGHVEILRSARQLGDFLLVGVHDDQSIREKRGYPPIMHLHERTLGVLACRYVDEVIIGAPLEVSRDMVCYKFL
;
A
#
# COMPACT_ATOMS: atom_id res chain seq x y z
N ILE A 1 11.74 -25.12 10.84
CA ILE A 1 12.01 -25.94 9.64
C ILE A 1 11.20 -25.31 8.50
N LEU A 2 11.85 -24.49 7.65
CA LEU A 2 11.22 -23.94 6.45
C LEU A 2 11.36 -25.00 5.35
N GLN A 3 10.24 -25.50 4.83
CA GLN A 3 10.21 -26.33 3.63
C GLN A 3 9.72 -25.46 2.47
N THR A 4 10.55 -25.29 1.44
CA THR A 4 10.16 -24.58 0.22
C THR A 4 9.55 -25.56 -0.77
N PHE A 5 8.27 -25.42 -1.06
CA PHE A 5 7.61 -26.13 -2.15
C PHE A 5 7.66 -25.26 -3.41
N LYS A 6 8.44 -25.68 -4.42
CA LYS A 6 8.37 -25.09 -5.76
C LYS A 6 7.32 -25.85 -6.58
N HIS A 7 6.25 -25.18 -6.97
CA HIS A 7 5.34 -25.68 -8.00
C HIS A 7 6.04 -25.53 -9.36
N LYS A 8 6.22 -26.62 -10.10
CA LYS A 8 6.75 -26.57 -11.47
C LYS A 8 5.59 -26.29 -12.42
N GLU A 9 5.43 -25.05 -12.83
CA GLU A 9 4.66 -24.74 -14.04
C GLU A 9 5.61 -24.81 -15.24
N GLY A 10 5.31 -25.70 -16.19
CA GLY A 10 6.05 -25.81 -17.44
C GLY A 10 5.59 -24.73 -18.40
N VAL A 11 6.49 -23.83 -18.79
CA VAL A 11 6.29 -22.91 -19.91
C VAL A 11 7.49 -23.00 -20.84
N ASN A 12 7.15 -23.10 -22.13
CA ASN A 12 8.01 -23.31 -23.29
C ASN A 12 8.93 -22.09 -23.52
N GLU A 13 10.21 -22.34 -23.80
CA GLU A 13 11.21 -21.30 -24.06
C GLU A 13 10.99 -20.69 -25.46
N ASN A 14 10.71 -19.39 -25.54
CA ASN A 14 11.08 -18.51 -26.65
C ASN A 14 10.71 -17.04 -26.37
N ALA A 15 11.71 -16.22 -26.05
CA ALA A 15 11.79 -14.76 -26.32
C ALA A 15 13.20 -14.33 -25.87
N GLY A 16 14.06 -13.74 -26.69
CA GLY A 16 13.78 -12.52 -27.45
C GLY A 16 14.17 -11.32 -26.59
N VAL A 17 15.27 -10.67 -26.94
CA VAL A 17 15.99 -9.67 -26.15
C VAL A 17 15.17 -8.39 -25.95
N GLU A 18 14.95 -7.98 -24.70
CA GLU A 18 14.80 -6.56 -24.33
C GLU A 18 15.62 -6.27 -23.06
N SER A 19 16.50 -5.28 -23.19
CA SER A 19 17.52 -4.89 -22.22
C SER A 19 17.18 -3.50 -21.67
N CYS A 20 17.47 -3.34 -20.38
CA CYS A 20 17.65 -2.10 -19.62
C CYS A 20 16.39 -1.45 -19.01
N ASP A 21 15.95 -1.97 -17.85
CA ASP A 21 15.59 -1.11 -16.71
C ASP A 21 15.67 -1.83 -15.34
N GLN A 22 16.71 -2.65 -15.12
CA GLN A 22 16.98 -3.25 -13.80
C GLN A 22 17.89 -2.33 -12.97
N MET A 23 17.49 -1.09 -12.71
CA MET A 23 18.17 -0.26 -11.72
C MET A 23 17.60 -0.50 -10.31
N LYS A 24 18.19 -1.48 -9.63
CA LYS A 24 18.42 -1.59 -8.18
C LYS A 24 17.46 -0.83 -7.23
N THR A 25 16.28 -1.40 -6.97
CA THR A 25 15.59 -1.29 -5.65
C THR A 25 15.86 -2.52 -4.76
N GLN A 26 16.91 -3.28 -5.08
CA GLN A 26 17.36 -4.50 -4.39
C GLN A 26 18.05 -4.24 -3.02
N LEU A 27 17.37 -3.58 -2.08
CA LEU A 27 17.87 -3.48 -0.69
C LEU A 27 16.87 -3.95 0.36
N SER A 28 15.58 -4.00 0.04
CA SER A 28 14.59 -4.53 0.97
C SER A 28 14.40 -6.04 0.77
N ASN A 29 14.86 -6.82 1.73
CA ASN A 29 14.49 -8.24 1.87
C ASN A 29 13.19 -8.39 2.69
N PHE A 30 12.31 -7.39 2.65
CA PHE A 30 11.07 -7.42 3.40
C PHE A 30 10.13 -8.48 2.81
N LEU A 31 9.91 -9.55 3.57
CA LEU A 31 8.93 -10.58 3.23
C LEU A 31 7.61 -10.24 3.94
N PRO A 32 6.59 -9.74 3.22
CA PRO A 32 5.26 -9.53 3.79
C PRO A 32 4.67 -10.87 4.21
N THR A 33 4.08 -10.93 5.39
CA THR A 33 3.24 -12.07 5.81
C THR A 33 1.89 -11.53 6.23
N SER A 34 0.83 -12.32 6.02
CA SER A 34 -0.51 -11.99 6.50
C SER A 34 -0.51 -11.66 7.99
N ARG A 35 0.26 -12.45 8.78
CA ARG A 35 0.45 -12.22 10.21
C ARG A 35 1.04 -10.84 10.52
N ARG A 36 2.04 -10.38 9.75
CA ARG A 36 2.61 -9.04 9.94
C ARG A 36 1.58 -7.96 9.61
N ILE A 37 0.84 -8.07 8.50
CA ILE A 37 -0.18 -7.08 8.15
C ILE A 37 -1.26 -6.99 9.24
N MET A 38 -1.73 -8.14 9.73
CA MET A 38 -2.74 -8.20 10.79
C MET A 38 -2.26 -7.61 12.13
N GLN A 39 -0.96 -7.63 12.43
CA GLN A 39 -0.42 -7.03 13.66
C GLN A 39 -0.55 -5.50 13.70
N PHE A 40 -0.64 -4.86 12.54
CA PHE A 40 -0.77 -3.41 12.42
C PHE A 40 -2.17 -2.96 11.99
N SER A 41 -3.09 -3.90 11.72
CA SER A 41 -4.50 -3.58 11.50
C SER A 41 -5.24 -3.52 12.83
N ASN A 42 -6.03 -2.46 13.05
CA ASN A 42 -6.91 -2.37 14.22
C ASN A 42 -8.12 -3.32 14.13
N GLY A 43 -8.37 -3.93 12.97
CA GLY A 43 -9.44 -4.91 12.74
C GLY A 43 -10.86 -4.39 12.96
N GLN A 44 -11.04 -3.08 13.11
CA GLN A 44 -12.34 -2.43 13.28
C GLN A 44 -12.86 -1.98 11.93
N ALA A 45 -14.12 -2.33 11.63
CA ALA A 45 -14.85 -1.76 10.51
C ALA A 45 -15.53 -0.45 10.93
N PRO A 46 -15.85 0.46 9.99
CA PRO A 46 -16.63 1.65 10.29
C PRO A 46 -18.01 1.26 10.87
N SER A 47 -18.44 1.98 11.91
CA SER A 47 -19.77 1.80 12.48
C SER A 47 -20.85 2.21 11.47
N PRO A 48 -22.06 1.62 11.50
CA PRO A 48 -23.14 2.05 10.62
C PRO A 48 -23.41 3.57 10.74
N GLY A 49 -23.34 4.28 9.61
CA GLY A 49 -23.52 5.74 9.56
C GLY A 49 -22.29 6.57 9.92
N ALA A 50 -21.14 5.95 10.19
CA ALA A 50 -19.87 6.64 10.39
C ALA A 50 -19.47 7.42 9.14
N ARG A 51 -18.96 8.65 9.31
CA ARG A 51 -18.40 9.42 8.20
C ARG A 51 -16.99 8.91 7.91
N VAL A 52 -16.84 8.19 6.81
CA VAL A 52 -15.51 7.71 6.40
C VAL A 52 -14.78 8.76 5.56
N VAL A 53 -13.52 9.00 5.90
CA VAL A 53 -12.60 9.87 5.17
C VAL A 53 -11.60 9.00 4.44
N TYR A 54 -11.43 9.27 3.15
CA TYR A 54 -10.40 8.65 2.33
C TYR A 54 -9.29 9.64 2.00
N ILE A 55 -8.05 9.19 2.09
CA ILE A 55 -6.87 9.93 1.64
C ILE A 55 -5.86 8.95 1.04
N ASP A 56 -5.25 9.30 -0.08
CA ASP A 56 -4.25 8.46 -0.73
C ASP A 56 -2.91 9.17 -0.93
N GLY A 57 -1.87 8.37 -1.17
CA GLY A 57 -0.56 8.89 -1.46
C GLY A 57 0.51 7.82 -1.59
N ALA A 58 1.74 8.29 -1.86
CA ALA A 58 2.91 7.44 -1.90
C ALA A 58 3.34 7.00 -0.50
N PHE A 59 3.28 7.87 0.51
CA PHE A 59 3.73 7.58 1.89
C PHE A 59 5.14 6.96 1.98
N ASP A 60 6.02 7.36 1.07
CA ASP A 60 7.43 6.94 1.07
C ASP A 60 8.21 7.60 2.22
N LEU A 61 9.19 6.90 2.77
CA LEU A 61 9.92 7.28 3.99
C LEU A 61 9.00 7.89 5.08
N PHE A 62 8.02 7.13 5.55
CA PHE A 62 6.96 7.61 6.44
C PHE A 62 7.48 8.45 7.63
N HIS A 63 7.05 9.71 7.73
CA HIS A 63 7.63 10.73 8.62
C HIS A 63 6.56 11.66 9.23
N ALA A 64 6.98 12.58 10.10
CA ALA A 64 6.08 13.50 10.84
C ALA A 64 5.11 14.30 9.96
N GLY A 65 5.54 14.75 8.78
CA GLY A 65 4.64 15.38 7.80
C GLY A 65 3.44 14.51 7.39
N HIS A 66 3.64 13.22 7.14
CA HIS A 66 2.53 12.29 6.88
C HIS A 66 1.62 12.14 8.10
N VAL A 67 2.22 12.03 9.29
CA VAL A 67 1.46 11.92 10.56
C VAL A 67 0.53 13.12 10.73
N GLU A 68 1.00 14.33 10.43
CA GLU A 68 0.22 15.55 10.60
C GLU A 68 -0.94 15.68 9.60
N ILE A 69 -0.70 15.28 8.35
CA ILE A 69 -1.75 15.23 7.32
C ILE A 69 -2.81 14.19 7.71
N LEU A 70 -2.38 13.00 8.14
CA LEU A 70 -3.30 11.93 8.56
C LEU A 70 -4.07 12.31 9.84
N ARG A 71 -3.45 13.02 10.77
CA ARG A 71 -4.12 13.60 11.95
C ARG A 71 -5.23 14.55 11.53
N SER A 72 -4.94 15.44 10.58
CA SER A 72 -5.90 16.42 10.07
C SER A 72 -7.05 15.73 9.33
N ALA A 73 -6.75 14.72 8.50
CA ALA A 73 -7.77 13.92 7.82
C ALA A 73 -8.67 13.17 8.80
N ARG A 74 -8.11 12.59 9.87
CA ARG A 74 -8.88 11.88 10.91
C ARG A 74 -9.88 12.77 11.64
N GLN A 75 -9.62 14.08 11.72
CA GLN A 75 -10.54 15.05 12.32
C GLN A 75 -11.76 15.35 11.43
N LEU A 76 -11.70 14.99 10.15
CA LEU A 76 -12.79 15.19 9.18
C LEU A 76 -13.79 14.03 9.16
N GLY A 77 -13.69 13.04 10.03
CA GLY A 77 -14.58 11.88 10.05
C GLY A 77 -14.39 10.96 11.24
N ASP A 78 -15.10 9.85 11.22
CA ASP A 78 -15.15 8.86 12.29
C ASP A 78 -14.25 7.65 11.98
N PHE A 79 -13.89 7.48 10.70
CA PHE A 79 -13.02 6.41 10.20
C PHE A 79 -12.09 6.98 9.13
N LEU A 80 -10.80 6.68 9.21
CA LEU A 80 -9.80 7.10 8.23
C LEU A 80 -9.27 5.89 7.45
N LEU A 81 -9.65 5.83 6.17
CA LEU A 81 -9.16 4.86 5.20
C LEU A 81 -8.03 5.49 4.36
N VAL A 82 -6.87 4.84 4.32
CA VAL A 82 -5.69 5.38 3.63
C VAL A 82 -5.29 4.53 2.44
N GLY A 83 -5.24 5.11 1.25
CA GLY A 83 -4.74 4.46 0.04
C GLY A 83 -3.23 4.58 -0.10
N VAL A 84 -2.52 3.47 -0.24
CA VAL A 84 -1.08 3.47 -0.52
C VAL A 84 -0.88 3.01 -1.96
N HIS A 85 -0.40 3.90 -2.84
CA HIS A 85 -0.19 3.57 -4.25
C HIS A 85 0.92 2.54 -4.45
N ASP A 86 0.84 1.74 -5.51
CA ASP A 86 1.89 0.81 -5.89
C ASP A 86 3.15 1.51 -6.44
N ASP A 87 4.27 0.78 -6.46
CA ASP A 87 5.58 1.32 -6.83
C ASP A 87 5.64 1.73 -8.33
N GLN A 88 4.91 1.02 -9.20
CA GLN A 88 4.91 1.29 -10.63
C GLN A 88 4.12 2.55 -10.96
N SER A 89 2.92 2.69 -10.42
CA SER A 89 2.11 3.91 -10.55
C SER A 89 2.86 5.15 -10.07
N ILE A 90 3.57 5.06 -8.94
CA ILE A 90 4.37 6.19 -8.43
C ILE A 90 5.53 6.51 -9.38
N ARG A 91 6.23 5.48 -9.89
CA ARG A 91 7.32 5.66 -10.87
C ARG A 91 6.83 6.35 -12.13
N GLU A 92 5.71 5.91 -12.69
CA GLU A 92 5.12 6.49 -13.89
C GLU A 92 4.71 7.96 -13.67
N LYS A 93 4.11 8.27 -12.51
CA LYS A 93 3.67 9.63 -12.17
C LYS A 93 4.80 10.60 -11.83
N ARG A 94 5.83 10.15 -11.10
CA ARG A 94 6.89 11.01 -10.55
C ARG A 94 8.22 10.92 -11.32
N GLY A 95 8.37 9.95 -12.21
CA GLY A 95 9.59 9.67 -12.97
C GLY A 95 10.63 8.81 -12.24
N TYR A 96 10.39 8.46 -10.96
CA TYR A 96 11.26 7.61 -10.16
C TYR A 96 10.44 6.78 -9.17
N PRO A 97 10.85 5.54 -8.85
CA PRO A 97 10.15 4.70 -7.89
C PRO A 97 10.33 5.22 -6.46
N PRO A 98 9.44 4.85 -5.53
CA PRO A 98 9.67 5.02 -4.10
C PRO A 98 10.97 4.37 -3.62
N ILE A 99 11.53 4.88 -2.54
CA ILE A 99 12.67 4.29 -1.84
C ILE A 99 12.24 3.01 -1.10
N MET A 100 11.09 3.06 -0.41
CA MET A 100 10.51 1.90 0.29
C MET A 100 9.47 1.18 -0.57
N HIS A 101 9.47 -0.15 -0.55
CA HIS A 101 8.47 -0.92 -1.29
C HIS A 101 7.07 -0.74 -0.72
N LEU A 102 6.06 -1.00 -1.56
CA LEU A 102 4.64 -0.95 -1.20
C LEU A 102 4.33 -1.50 0.19
N HIS A 103 4.78 -2.71 0.51
CA HIS A 103 4.46 -3.32 1.79
C HIS A 103 5.15 -2.64 2.99
N GLU A 104 6.35 -2.09 2.82
CA GLU A 104 7.06 -1.35 3.86
C GLU A 104 6.36 -0.01 4.14
N ARG A 105 5.94 0.68 3.08
CA ARG A 105 5.13 1.91 3.17
C ARG A 105 3.79 1.63 3.85
N THR A 106 3.12 0.54 3.49
CA THR A 106 1.89 0.09 4.15
C THR A 106 2.09 -0.11 5.64
N LEU A 107 3.16 -0.77 6.09
CA LEU A 107 3.43 -0.94 7.52
C LEU A 107 3.66 0.40 8.23
N GLY A 108 4.39 1.33 7.60
CA GLY A 108 4.59 2.68 8.15
C GLY A 108 3.27 3.43 8.35
N VAL A 109 2.37 3.35 7.38
CA VAL A 109 1.03 3.94 7.46
C VAL A 109 0.16 3.26 8.51
N LEU A 110 0.12 1.92 8.54
CA LEU A 110 -0.66 1.16 9.54
C LEU A 110 -0.17 1.39 10.98
N ALA A 111 1.11 1.69 11.18
CA ALA A 111 1.64 2.04 12.50
C ALA A 111 1.18 3.42 13.01
N CYS A 112 0.56 4.24 12.15
CA CYS A 112 0.06 5.55 12.54
C CYS A 112 -1.27 5.42 13.28
N ARG A 113 -1.31 5.91 14.53
CA ARG A 113 -2.51 5.84 15.39
C ARG A 113 -3.78 6.50 14.85
N TYR A 114 -3.65 7.36 13.84
CA TYR A 114 -4.80 8.06 13.24
C TYR A 114 -5.44 7.26 12.11
N VAL A 115 -4.77 6.21 11.63
CA VAL A 115 -5.22 5.39 10.51
C VAL A 115 -6.02 4.21 11.05
N ASP A 116 -7.20 4.01 10.50
CA ASP A 116 -8.07 2.89 10.87
C ASP A 116 -7.86 1.71 9.91
N GLU A 117 -7.71 1.97 8.61
CA GLU A 117 -7.51 0.94 7.59
C GLU A 117 -6.68 1.44 6.40
N VAL A 118 -6.06 0.50 5.67
CA VAL A 118 -5.20 0.80 4.51
C VAL A 118 -5.60 -0.03 3.28
N ILE A 119 -5.81 0.66 2.15
CA ILE A 119 -5.87 0.02 0.82
C ILE A 119 -4.45 -0.11 0.28
N ILE A 120 -3.99 -1.36 0.13
CA ILE A 120 -2.67 -1.67 -0.41
C ILE A 120 -2.75 -1.68 -1.94
N GLY A 121 -1.96 -0.85 -2.62
CA GLY A 121 -1.98 -0.74 -4.08
C GLY A 121 -3.16 0.08 -4.59
N ALA A 122 -3.49 1.18 -3.90
CA ALA A 122 -4.56 2.07 -4.32
C ALA A 122 -4.24 2.74 -5.67
N PRO A 123 -5.21 2.85 -6.61
CA PRO A 123 -5.00 3.50 -7.89
C PRO A 123 -4.73 4.99 -7.72
N LEU A 124 -4.09 5.61 -8.72
CA LEU A 124 -3.79 7.05 -8.73
C LEU A 124 -5.03 7.93 -8.93
N GLU A 125 -6.05 7.39 -9.60
CA GLU A 125 -7.31 8.07 -9.85
C GLU A 125 -8.42 7.38 -9.08
N VAL A 126 -9.14 8.16 -8.26
CA VAL A 126 -10.28 7.67 -7.51
C VAL A 126 -11.46 7.53 -8.46
N SER A 127 -11.82 6.29 -8.79
CA SER A 127 -13.02 6.01 -9.58
C SER A 127 -14.28 6.12 -8.73
N ARG A 128 -15.42 6.42 -9.36
CA ARG A 128 -16.73 6.39 -8.68
C ARG A 128 -17.01 5.02 -8.06
N ASP A 129 -16.51 3.96 -8.68
CA ASP A 129 -16.66 2.60 -8.19
C ASP A 129 -15.91 2.39 -6.87
N MET A 130 -14.77 3.03 -6.64
CA MET A 130 -14.10 2.99 -5.32
C MET A 130 -14.90 3.68 -4.22
N VAL A 131 -15.65 4.73 -4.58
CA VAL A 131 -16.50 5.46 -3.64
C VAL A 131 -17.83 4.73 -3.40
N CYS A 132 -18.30 3.95 -4.37
CA CYS A 132 -19.63 3.32 -4.38
C CYS A 132 -19.61 1.84 -3.97
N TYR A 133 -18.55 1.09 -4.31
CA TYR A 133 -18.33 -0.24 -3.76
C TYR A 133 -17.85 -0.09 -2.32
N LYS A 134 -18.49 -0.85 -1.43
CA LYS A 134 -18.29 -0.93 0.03
C LYS A 134 -16.84 -1.29 0.44
N PHE A 135 -15.88 -0.42 0.16
CA PHE A 135 -14.69 -0.24 0.97
C PHE A 135 -14.95 0.74 2.13
N LEU A 136 -16.13 1.39 2.10
CA LEU A 136 -16.72 2.30 3.10
C LEU A 136 -18.07 1.74 3.56
#